data_AF-A0A1V8UL39-F1
#
_entry.id   AF-A0A1V8UL39-F1
#
_cell.length_a   1.000
_cell.length_b   1.000
_cell.length_c   1.000
_cell.angle_alpha   90.00
_cell.angle_beta   90.00
_cell.angle_gamma   90.00
#
_symmetry.space_group_name_H-M   'P 1'
#
loop_
_entity.id
_entity.type
_entity.pdbx_description
1 polymer ?
#
loop_
_entity_poly.entity_id
_entity_poly.type
_entity_poly.pdbx_seq_one_letter_code
_entity_poly.pdbx_strand_id
1 'polypeptide(L)'
;MPYNNTPIPPTKDATGTVSLPLARIKKIVSQDDDISQCSNNAAFVITAATEKFLQHLVEQSYNIVKSERKPRRNIQYRDVANAVARVENLEFLSDVVPKTQTYKQYKAKKDAAAPKVAASANGQHTLDATMGADQPVVIEAPVTESTAMDIDATNNPAS
;
A
#
# COMPACT_ATOMS: atom_id res chain seq x y z
N MET A 1 28.39 4.23 -34.82
CA MET A 1 29.17 3.36 -33.92
C MET A 1 28.18 2.59 -33.06
N PRO A 2 28.23 1.25 -32.99
CA PRO A 2 27.34 0.50 -32.09
C PRO A 2 27.66 0.84 -30.63
N TYR A 3 26.63 1.09 -29.82
CA TYR A 3 26.80 1.33 -28.39
C TYR A 3 27.31 0.07 -27.70
N ASN A 4 28.40 0.20 -26.96
CA ASN A 4 29.00 -0.89 -26.22
C ASN A 4 28.11 -1.25 -25.02
N ASN A 5 27.46 -2.41 -25.07
CA ASN A 5 26.51 -2.89 -24.06
C ASN A 5 27.13 -3.94 -23.11
N THR A 6 28.48 -4.00 -23.05
CA THR A 6 29.18 -4.87 -22.11
C THR A 6 28.94 -4.37 -20.68
N PRO A 7 28.47 -5.22 -19.75
CA PRO A 7 28.31 -4.84 -18.35
C PRO A 7 29.66 -4.36 -17.80
N ILE A 8 29.72 -3.13 -17.30
CA ILE A 8 30.92 -2.62 -16.63
C ILE A 8 31.04 -3.41 -15.32
N PRO A 9 32.10 -4.20 -15.11
CA PRO A 9 32.26 -4.95 -13.88
C PRO A 9 32.42 -3.98 -12.71
N PRO A 10 31.76 -4.21 -11.56
CA PRO A 10 31.94 -3.37 -10.39
C PRO A 10 33.42 -3.42 -9.96
N THR A 11 34.02 -2.26 -9.74
CA THR A 11 35.39 -2.16 -9.21
C THR A 11 35.42 -2.79 -7.82
N LYS A 12 36.23 -3.85 -7.65
CA LYS A 12 36.34 -4.60 -6.38
C LYS A 12 37.27 -3.94 -5.37
N ASP A 13 37.99 -2.90 -5.77
CA ASP A 13 38.99 -2.23 -4.94
C ASP A 13 38.35 -1.12 -4.10
N ALA A 14 38.76 -1.02 -2.84
CA ALA A 14 38.33 0.04 -1.94
C ALA A 14 38.90 1.38 -2.43
N THR A 15 38.09 2.16 -3.17
CA THR A 15 38.49 3.44 -3.75
C THR A 15 38.72 4.54 -2.70
N GLY A 16 38.32 4.30 -1.44
CA GLY A 16 38.38 5.30 -0.37
C GLY A 16 37.39 6.47 -0.56
N THR A 17 36.54 6.38 -1.58
CA THR A 17 35.56 7.40 -1.96
C THR A 17 34.17 6.77 -2.07
N VAL A 18 33.14 7.59 -1.88
CA VAL A 18 31.73 7.23 -2.08
C VAL A 18 31.25 7.82 -3.40
N SER A 19 30.37 7.12 -4.09
CA SER A 19 29.77 7.55 -5.37
C SER A 19 28.63 8.54 -5.15
N LEU A 20 27.87 8.37 -4.07
CA LEU A 20 26.78 9.28 -3.73
C LEU A 20 27.31 10.61 -3.17
N PRO A 21 26.70 11.76 -3.53
CA PRO A 21 27.17 13.07 -3.09
C PRO A 21 26.94 13.28 -1.58
N LEU A 22 28.04 13.40 -0.83
CA LEU A 22 28.03 13.61 0.63
C LEU A 22 27.15 14.78 1.08
N ALA A 23 27.14 15.89 0.33
CA ALA A 23 26.32 17.06 0.65
C ALA A 23 24.82 16.73 0.65
N ARG A 24 24.38 15.85 -0.25
CA ARG A 24 22.97 15.43 -0.32
C ARG A 24 22.60 14.52 0.84
N ILE A 25 23.49 13.60 1.21
CA ILE A 25 23.29 12.71 2.35
C ILE A 25 23.18 13.50 3.65
N LYS A 26 24.11 14.45 3.88
CA LYS A 26 24.04 15.34 5.05
C LYS A 26 22.73 16.12 5.12
N LYS A 27 22.28 16.66 3.98
CA LYS A 27 21.01 17.38 3.92
C LYS A 27 19.83 16.50 4.31
N ILE A 28 19.81 15.24 3.86
CA ILE A 28 18.75 14.28 4.21
C ILE A 28 18.80 13.94 5.70
N VAL A 29 19.99 13.69 6.26
CA VAL A 29 20.16 13.41 7.69
C VAL A 29 19.67 14.59 8.55
N SER A 30 19.94 15.83 8.13
CA SER A 30 19.46 17.04 8.82
C SER A 30 17.97 17.35 8.61
N GLN A 31 17.20 16.53 7.89
CA GLN A 31 15.73 16.64 7.88
C GLN A 31 15.10 15.98 9.11
N ASP A 32 15.87 15.21 9.87
CA ASP A 32 15.42 14.59 11.10
C ASP A 32 15.62 15.56 12.27
N ASP A 33 14.51 15.99 12.88
CA ASP A 33 14.49 16.98 13.97
C ASP A 33 15.23 16.49 15.23
N ASP A 34 15.35 15.17 15.40
CA ASP A 34 16.05 14.55 16.53
C ASP A 34 17.58 14.54 16.35
N ILE A 35 18.09 14.89 15.16
CA ILE A 35 19.51 14.87 14.84
C ILE A 35 20.07 16.31 14.83
N SER A 36 20.79 16.68 15.90
CA SER A 36 21.39 18.02 16.02
C SER A 36 22.54 18.26 15.04
N GLN A 37 23.54 17.37 14.98
CA GLN A 37 24.69 17.47 14.10
C GLN A 37 25.22 16.10 13.69
N CYS A 38 25.52 15.93 12.40
CA CYS A 38 26.15 14.74 11.85
C CYS A 38 27.59 15.04 11.42
N SER A 39 28.56 14.30 11.99
CA SER A 39 29.98 14.47 11.66
C SER A 39 30.31 14.03 10.24
N ASN A 40 31.41 14.52 9.67
CA ASN A 40 31.87 14.11 8.34
C ASN A 40 32.10 12.60 8.22
N ASN A 41 32.68 11.99 9.27
CA ASN A 41 32.96 10.56 9.30
C ASN A 41 31.66 9.74 9.37
N ALA A 42 30.68 10.18 10.18
CA ALA A 42 29.37 9.53 10.23
C ALA A 42 28.66 9.63 8.88
N ALA A 43 28.63 10.81 8.26
CA ALA A 43 28.03 11.00 6.94
C ALA A 43 28.69 10.11 5.87
N PHE A 44 30.02 9.92 5.92
CA PHE A 44 30.73 9.02 5.02
C PHE A 44 30.28 7.56 5.18
N VAL A 45 30.22 7.06 6.42
CA VAL A 45 29.77 5.69 6.72
C VAL A 45 28.31 5.48 6.31
N ILE A 46 27.43 6.44 6.61
CA ILE A 46 26.02 6.41 6.17
C ILE A 46 25.94 6.34 4.64
N THR A 47 26.77 7.10 3.94
CA THR A 47 26.78 7.11 2.48
C THR A 47 27.19 5.74 1.93
N ALA A 48 28.28 5.16 2.44
CA ALA A 48 28.73 3.83 2.05
C ALA A 48 27.70 2.73 2.37
N ALA A 49 27.05 2.83 3.53
CA ALA A 49 25.96 1.93 3.93
C ALA A 49 24.75 2.07 2.99
N THR A 50 24.39 3.29 2.59
CA THR A 50 23.29 3.55 1.65
C THR A 50 23.54 2.92 0.29
N GLU A 51 24.78 2.97 -0.21
CA GLU A 51 25.16 2.30 -1.47
C GLU A 51 25.01 0.78 -1.36
N LYS A 52 25.45 0.18 -0.25
CA LYS A 52 25.28 -1.25 0.01
C LYS A 52 23.81 -1.64 0.20
N PHE A 53 23.03 -0.80 0.85
CA PHE A 53 21.59 -1.00 1.02
C PHE A 53 20.87 -1.02 -0.34
N LEU A 54 21.19 -0.10 -1.25
CA LEU A 54 20.60 -0.09 -2.59
C LEU A 54 20.95 -1.35 -3.39
N GLN A 55 22.22 -1.79 -3.35
CA GLN A 55 22.65 -3.05 -3.96
C GLN A 55 21.83 -4.23 -3.40
N HIS A 56 21.73 -4.30 -2.08
CA HIS A 56 20.97 -5.35 -1.40
C HIS A 56 19.49 -5.35 -1.79
N LEU A 57 18.81 -4.19 -1.78
CA LEU A 57 17.41 -4.06 -2.14
C LEU A 57 17.13 -4.54 -3.57
N VAL A 58 18.00 -4.16 -4.51
CA VAL A 58 17.89 -4.56 -5.92
C VAL A 58 18.14 -6.06 -6.08
N GLU A 59 19.14 -6.62 -5.40
CA GLU A 59 19.42 -8.06 -5.40
C GLU A 59 18.24 -8.88 -4.86
N GLN A 60 17.66 -8.47 -3.73
CA GLN A 60 16.48 -9.14 -3.16
C GLN A 60 15.30 -9.08 -4.13
N SER A 61 15.03 -7.91 -4.72
CA SER A 61 13.98 -7.74 -5.73
C SER A 61 14.22 -8.61 -6.96
N TYR A 62 15.47 -8.73 -7.40
CA TYR A 62 15.84 -9.58 -8.53
C TYR A 62 15.73 -11.08 -8.23
N ASN A 63 16.01 -11.49 -6.99
CA ASN A 63 15.79 -12.87 -6.55
C ASN A 63 14.30 -13.27 -6.62
N ILE A 64 13.38 -12.35 -6.32
CA ILE A 64 11.94 -12.57 -6.53
C ILE A 64 11.65 -12.86 -8.00
N VAL A 65 12.19 -12.05 -8.93
CA VAL A 65 12.00 -12.26 -10.38
C VAL A 65 12.55 -13.61 -10.84
N LYS A 66 13.72 -14.00 -10.33
CA LYS A 66 14.35 -15.30 -10.64
C LYS A 66 13.56 -16.49 -10.10
N SER A 67 12.84 -16.31 -9.00
CA SER A 67 12.01 -17.37 -8.40
C SER A 67 10.70 -17.62 -9.15
N GLU A 68 10.31 -16.75 -10.09
CA GLU A 68 9.12 -16.97 -10.92
C GLU A 68 9.32 -18.16 -11.87
N ARG A 69 8.24 -18.91 -12.14
CA ARG A 69 8.27 -20.07 -13.07
C ARG A 69 8.82 -19.72 -14.46
N LYS A 70 8.57 -18.49 -14.91
CA LYS A 70 9.13 -17.95 -16.16
C LYS A 70 9.87 -16.65 -15.80
N PRO A 71 11.18 -16.72 -15.50
CA PRO A 71 11.91 -15.57 -15.00
C PRO A 71 11.97 -14.47 -16.05
N ARG A 72 11.57 -13.27 -15.64
CA ARG A 72 11.64 -12.08 -16.49
C ARG A 72 13.03 -11.47 -16.40
N ARG A 73 13.34 -10.59 -17.36
CA ARG A 73 14.58 -9.80 -17.36
C ARG A 73 14.39 -8.40 -16.80
N ASN A 74 13.17 -8.03 -16.42
CA ASN A 74 12.82 -6.73 -15.85
C ASN A 74 12.40 -6.88 -14.37
N ILE A 75 12.76 -5.90 -13.55
CA ILE A 75 12.25 -5.76 -12.19
C ILE A 75 11.02 -4.85 -12.25
N GLN A 76 9.91 -5.29 -11.66
CA GLN A 76 8.67 -4.54 -11.57
C GLN A 76 8.41 -4.17 -10.11
N TYR A 77 7.54 -3.18 -9.88
CA TYR A 77 7.18 -2.73 -8.53
C TYR A 77 6.70 -3.87 -7.62
N ARG A 78 5.90 -4.81 -8.17
CA ARG A 78 5.43 -5.99 -7.44
C ARG A 78 6.57 -6.85 -6.88
N ASP A 79 7.72 -6.86 -7.55
CA ASP A 79 8.89 -7.65 -7.15
C ASP A 79 9.57 -7.00 -5.94
N VAL A 80 9.66 -5.67 -5.93
CA VAL A 80 10.15 -4.87 -4.79
C VAL A 80 9.22 -5.04 -3.59
N ALA A 81 7.90 -4.88 -3.78
CA ALA A 81 6.92 -5.05 -2.71
C ALA A 81 6.94 -6.48 -2.12
N ASN A 82 7.16 -7.50 -2.98
CA ASN A 82 7.31 -8.89 -2.53
C ASN A 82 8.66 -9.14 -1.83
N ALA A 83 9.73 -8.45 -2.20
CA ALA A 83 11.02 -8.53 -1.51
C ALA A 83 10.91 -7.93 -0.10
N VAL A 84 10.35 -6.72 0.02
CA VAL A 84 10.06 -6.06 1.30
C VAL A 84 9.21 -6.94 2.20
N ALA A 85 8.23 -7.63 1.63
CA ALA A 85 7.35 -8.54 2.36
C ALA A 85 8.00 -9.82 2.90
N ARG A 86 9.13 -10.23 2.34
CA ARG A 86 9.76 -11.54 2.60
C ARG A 86 11.04 -11.42 3.42
N VAL A 87 11.73 -10.29 3.33
CA VAL A 87 13.02 -10.07 3.98
C VAL A 87 12.77 -9.24 5.24
N GLU A 88 13.05 -9.83 6.41
CA GLU A 88 12.84 -9.21 7.73
C GLU A 88 13.54 -7.85 7.84
N ASN A 89 14.80 -7.75 7.41
CA ASN A 89 15.57 -6.51 7.47
C ASN A 89 15.06 -5.40 6.53
N LEU A 90 14.08 -5.69 5.66
CA LEU A 90 13.42 -4.70 4.80
C LEU A 90 12.03 -4.29 5.33
N GLU A 91 11.58 -4.82 6.47
CA GLU A 91 10.25 -4.56 7.03
C GLU A 91 9.99 -3.06 7.29
N PHE A 92 11.04 -2.30 7.64
CA PHE A 92 10.95 -0.85 7.84
C PHE A 92 10.44 -0.08 6.61
N LEU A 93 10.46 -0.69 5.42
CA LEU A 93 9.95 -0.12 4.18
C LEU A 93 8.46 -0.39 3.95
N SER A 94 7.78 -1.16 4.81
CA SER A 94 6.40 -1.60 4.59
C SER A 94 5.40 -0.47 4.38
N ASP A 95 5.58 0.64 5.09
CA ASP A 95 4.75 1.84 4.97
C ASP A 95 5.06 2.66 3.70
N VAL A 96 6.29 2.58 3.21
CA VAL A 96 6.75 3.31 2.01
C VAL A 96 6.50 2.52 0.73
N VAL A 97 6.56 1.19 0.81
CA VAL A 97 6.41 0.25 -0.30
C VAL A 97 5.25 -0.71 -0.02
N PRO A 98 4.00 -0.25 -0.18
CA PRO A 98 2.83 -1.08 0.09
C PRO A 98 2.72 -2.27 -0.87
N LYS A 99 2.19 -3.38 -0.35
CA LYS A 99 1.85 -4.56 -1.16
C LYS A 99 0.75 -4.22 -2.15
N THR A 100 1.01 -4.41 -3.44
CA THR A 100 -0.03 -4.30 -4.46
C THR A 100 -1.00 -5.47 -4.35
N GLN A 101 -2.30 -5.18 -4.22
CA GLN A 101 -3.38 -6.16 -4.23
C GLN A 101 -4.37 -5.76 -5.32
N THR A 102 -4.87 -6.72 -6.10
CA THR A 102 -5.92 -6.40 -7.09
C THR A 102 -7.21 -6.01 -6.37
N TYR A 103 -8.01 -5.10 -6.96
CA TYR A 103 -9.29 -4.68 -6.38
C TYR A 103 -10.22 -5.86 -6.05
N LYS A 104 -10.25 -6.88 -6.93
CA LYS A 104 -11.01 -8.12 -6.69
C LYS A 104 -10.56 -8.84 -5.41
N GLN A 105 -9.25 -8.95 -5.18
CA GLN A 105 -8.69 -9.57 -3.97
C GLN A 105 -8.93 -8.72 -2.72
N TYR A 106 -8.86 -7.39 -2.84
CA TYR A 106 -9.19 -6.48 -1.74
C TYR A 106 -10.66 -6.62 -1.31
N LYS A 107 -11.58 -6.60 -2.29
CA LYS A 107 -13.02 -6.80 -2.03
C LYS A 107 -13.29 -8.17 -1.42
N ALA A 108 -12.71 -9.24 -1.96
CA ALA A 108 -12.86 -10.58 -1.40
C ALA A 108 -12.31 -10.71 0.04
N LYS A 109 -11.17 -10.07 0.36
CA LYS A 109 -10.65 -10.01 1.73
C LYS A 109 -11.57 -9.21 2.66
N LYS A 110 -12.14 -8.11 2.20
CA LYS A 110 -13.10 -7.30 2.97
C LYS A 110 -14.40 -8.07 3.23
N ASP A 111 -14.93 -8.73 2.21
CA ASP A 111 -16.14 -9.55 2.30
C ASP A 111 -15.93 -10.81 3.17
N ALA A 112 -14.71 -11.36 3.19
CA ALA A 112 -14.32 -12.48 4.07
C ALA A 112 -14.00 -12.05 5.52
N ALA A 113 -13.61 -10.79 5.72
CA ALA A 113 -13.34 -10.21 7.04
C ALA A 113 -14.60 -9.57 7.69
N ALA A 114 -15.74 -9.59 7.01
CA ALA A 114 -17.02 -9.24 7.62
C ALA A 114 -17.35 -10.26 8.73
N PRO A 115 -17.79 -9.82 9.93
CA PRO A 115 -18.09 -10.72 11.02
C PRO A 115 -19.24 -11.63 10.61
N LYS A 116 -18.95 -12.93 10.44
CA LYS A 116 -19.99 -13.96 10.36
C LYS A 116 -20.61 -14.05 11.75
N VAL A 117 -21.70 -13.30 11.96
CA VAL A 117 -22.62 -13.57 13.06
C VAL A 117 -23.11 -15.00 12.87
N ALA A 118 -22.70 -15.88 13.77
CA ALA A 118 -22.98 -17.30 13.72
C ALA A 118 -24.50 -17.53 13.90
N ALA A 119 -25.22 -17.72 12.79
CA ALA A 119 -26.55 -18.31 12.82
C ALA A 119 -26.39 -19.83 12.91
N SER A 120 -26.39 -20.34 14.14
CA SER A 120 -26.59 -21.75 14.44
C SER A 120 -28.06 -21.99 14.74
N ALA A 121 -28.76 -22.73 13.88
CA ALA A 121 -29.95 -23.50 14.23
C ALA A 121 -30.28 -24.51 13.12
N ASN A 122 -29.84 -25.75 13.32
CA ASN A 122 -30.42 -26.93 12.68
C ASN A 122 -31.86 -27.12 13.21
N GLY A 123 -32.84 -27.28 12.33
CA GLY A 123 -34.21 -27.65 12.69
C GLY A 123 -35.03 -27.97 11.45
N GLN A 124 -35.44 -29.23 11.34
CA GLN A 124 -36.11 -29.85 10.18
C GLN A 124 -37.64 -29.91 10.39
N HIS A 125 -38.40 -30.14 9.30
CA HIS A 125 -39.86 -30.40 9.22
C HIS A 125 -40.74 -29.13 9.28
N THR A 126 -41.78 -28.88 8.47
CA THR A 126 -42.88 -29.70 7.93
C THR A 126 -43.40 -29.13 6.59
N LEU A 127 -43.79 -30.00 5.67
CA LEU A 127 -44.57 -29.70 4.46
C LEU A 127 -46.07 -29.82 4.81
N ASP A 128 -46.90 -28.86 4.40
CA ASP A 128 -48.33 -28.96 3.98
C ASP A 128 -48.94 -27.54 3.99
N ALA A 129 -49.30 -26.94 2.85
CA ALA A 129 -50.49 -27.16 2.00
C ALA A 129 -51.66 -26.22 2.39
N THR A 130 -51.96 -25.23 1.52
CA THR A 130 -53.34 -24.84 1.13
C THR A 130 -53.30 -23.82 -0.01
N MET A 131 -53.98 -24.18 -1.11
CA MET A 131 -54.38 -23.32 -2.22
C MET A 131 -55.41 -22.26 -1.76
N GLY A 132 -55.45 -21.09 -2.41
CA GLY A 132 -56.66 -20.24 -2.40
C GLY A 132 -56.47 -18.75 -2.71
N ALA A 133 -56.85 -18.37 -3.94
CA ALA A 133 -57.58 -17.15 -4.35
C ALA A 133 -56.99 -15.73 -4.15
N ASP A 134 -56.71 -15.09 -5.30
CA ASP A 134 -57.33 -13.86 -5.82
C ASP A 134 -57.58 -12.62 -4.90
N GLN A 135 -56.73 -11.58 -5.07
CA GLN A 135 -56.97 -10.11 -5.24
C GLN A 135 -57.98 -9.30 -4.34
N PRO A 136 -58.00 -7.95 -4.36
CA PRO A 136 -56.93 -6.96 -4.13
C PRO A 136 -57.42 -5.71 -3.29
N VAL A 137 -56.52 -4.74 -3.03
CA VAL A 137 -56.75 -3.30 -2.68
C VAL A 137 -57.52 -2.95 -1.38
N VAL A 138 -56.83 -2.27 -0.44
CA VAL A 138 -57.36 -1.04 0.20
C VAL A 138 -56.23 -0.02 0.38
N ILE A 139 -56.45 1.15 -0.21
CA ILE A 139 -55.66 2.38 -0.12
C ILE A 139 -56.24 3.18 1.04
N GLU A 140 -55.43 3.65 1.99
CA GLU A 140 -55.81 4.78 2.84
C GLU A 140 -54.58 5.51 3.42
N ALA A 141 -54.19 6.60 2.74
CA ALA A 141 -53.85 7.88 3.38
C ALA A 141 -55.02 8.81 3.01
N PRO A 142 -55.36 9.92 3.71
CA PRO A 142 -54.47 10.94 4.29
C PRO A 142 -54.98 11.49 5.66
N VAL A 143 -54.36 12.45 6.36
CA VAL A 143 -54.58 13.92 6.21
C VAL A 143 -53.93 14.65 7.41
N THR A 144 -53.04 15.60 7.06
CA THR A 144 -52.77 16.97 7.60
C THR A 144 -52.47 17.16 9.10
N GLU A 145 -51.80 18.20 9.59
CA GLU A 145 -51.35 19.55 9.18
C GLU A 145 -50.40 19.99 10.35
N SER A 146 -49.51 20.99 10.34
CA SER A 146 -49.44 22.24 9.60
C SER A 146 -48.10 22.94 9.90
N THR A 147 -47.62 23.72 8.92
CA THR A 147 -47.03 25.07 9.09
C THR A 147 -45.58 25.15 9.59
N ALA A 148 -44.61 25.35 8.69
CA ALA A 148 -44.12 26.63 8.12
C ALA A 148 -43.25 27.42 9.12
N MET A 149 -42.21 28.17 8.76
CA MET A 149 -41.98 28.96 7.56
C MET A 149 -40.48 29.34 7.54
N ASP A 150 -40.02 29.69 6.34
CA ASP A 150 -38.76 30.29 5.92
C ASP A 150 -38.08 31.29 6.87
N ILE A 151 -36.75 31.47 6.74
CA ILE A 151 -36.18 32.68 6.11
C ILE A 151 -34.66 32.59 5.95
N ASP A 152 -34.28 33.05 4.77
CA ASP A 152 -33.01 33.21 4.11
C ASP A 152 -32.07 34.26 4.75
N ALA A 153 -30.82 34.21 4.29
CA ALA A 153 -29.92 35.33 4.01
C ALA A 153 -28.89 35.84 5.03
N THR A 154 -27.74 36.20 4.42
CA THR A 154 -26.65 37.11 4.82
C THR A 154 -25.50 36.52 5.64
N ASN A 155 -24.33 36.23 5.06
CA ASN A 155 -23.31 37.12 4.48
C ASN A 155 -22.61 38.01 5.53
N ASN A 156 -21.37 37.67 5.89
CA ASN A 156 -20.32 38.65 6.18
C ASN A 156 -18.91 38.00 6.21
N PRO A 157 -17.95 38.49 5.43
CA PRO A 157 -16.53 38.39 5.75
C PRO A 157 -15.91 39.79 5.92
N ALA A 158 -15.28 40.07 7.06
CA ALA A 158 -14.19 41.05 7.18
C ALA A 158 -13.62 41.07 8.61
N SER A 159 -12.32 40.77 8.74
CA SER A 159 -11.28 41.67 9.26
C SER A 159 -9.91 41.02 9.06
#